data_AF-A0A380C241-F1
#
_entry.id   AF-A0A380C241-F1
#
_cell.length_a   1.000
_cell.length_b   1.000
_cell.length_c   1.000
_cell.angle_alpha   90.00
_cell.angle_beta   90.00
_cell.angle_gamma   90.00
#
_symmetry.space_group_name_H-M   'P 1'
#
loop_
_entity.id
_entity.type
_entity.pdbx_description
1 polymer ?
#
loop_
_entity_poly.entity_id
_entity_poly.type
_entity_poly.pdbx_seq_one_letter_code
_entity_poly.pdbx_strand_id
1 'polypeptide(L)'
;MQASVRVDNLPYGRNPADFFEELARQWQGWQGEQSWAAIEGEYSLVATTDACGHLLLTVSLLAKGGFPAWSAEVSLAIEAGQLQALAMNGKDFFYPAPAGL
;
A
#
# COMPACT_ATOMS: atom_id res chain seq x y z
N MET A 1 11.29 -15.93 -13.73
CA MET A 1 9.87 -16.34 -13.64
C MET A 1 9.14 -15.23 -12.90
N GLN A 2 8.03 -14.72 -13.45
CA GLN A 2 7.25 -13.61 -12.89
C GLN A 2 5.77 -14.02 -12.89
N ALA A 3 5.05 -13.68 -11.81
CA ALA A 3 3.59 -13.77 -11.75
C ALA A 3 3.01 -12.37 -11.52
N SER A 4 1.78 -12.12 -11.96
CA SER A 4 1.12 -10.82 -11.79
C SER A 4 -0.39 -11.03 -11.61
N VAL A 5 -1.00 -10.20 -10.77
CA VAL A 5 -2.44 -10.18 -10.49
C VAL A 5 -2.95 -8.75 -10.64
N ARG A 6 -4.20 -8.58 -11.07
CA ARG A 6 -4.88 -7.28 -11.05
C ARG A 6 -5.81 -7.22 -9.85
N VAL A 7 -5.76 -6.10 -9.15
CA VAL A 7 -6.61 -5.77 -8.01
C VAL A 7 -7.47 -4.59 -8.43
N ASP A 8 -8.78 -4.74 -8.29
CA ASP A 8 -9.73 -3.69 -8.64
C ASP A 8 -10.09 -2.90 -7.38
N ASN A 9 -9.60 -1.66 -7.26
CA ASN A 9 -10.04 -0.76 -6.20
C ASN A 9 -11.26 0.05 -6.69
N LEU A 10 -12.45 -0.43 -6.36
CA LEU A 10 -13.70 0.27 -6.68
C LEU A 10 -13.67 1.72 -6.12
N PRO A 11 -14.30 2.68 -6.79
CA PRO A 11 -14.25 4.11 -6.42
C PRO A 11 -14.87 4.44 -5.05
N TYR A 12 -15.46 3.45 -4.39
CA TYR A 12 -16.04 3.56 -3.06
C TYR A 12 -15.01 3.30 -1.95
N GLY A 13 -13.84 2.76 -2.29
CA GLY A 13 -12.75 2.50 -1.36
C GLY A 13 -11.84 3.72 -1.22
N ARG A 14 -11.09 3.76 -0.12
CA ARG A 14 -9.95 4.69 0.00
C ARG A 14 -8.93 4.37 -1.10
N ASN A 15 -8.27 5.36 -1.69
CA ASN A 15 -7.21 5.08 -2.66
C ASN A 15 -5.89 4.73 -1.95
N PRO A 16 -5.12 3.72 -2.40
CA PRO A 16 -3.80 3.44 -1.83
C PRO A 16 -2.85 4.64 -1.85
N ALA A 17 -2.94 5.53 -2.83
CA ALA A 17 -2.12 6.74 -2.88
C ALA A 17 -2.36 7.66 -1.66
N ASP A 18 -3.60 7.72 -1.16
CA ASP A 18 -3.92 8.52 0.03
C ASP A 18 -3.28 7.92 1.29
N PHE A 19 -3.10 6.60 1.32
CA PHE A 19 -2.36 5.90 2.37
C PHE A 19 -0.89 6.31 2.38
N PHE A 20 -0.20 6.24 1.24
CA PHE A 20 1.19 6.70 1.17
C PHE A 20 1.34 8.19 1.50
N GLU A 21 0.38 9.02 1.11
CA GLU A 21 0.38 10.44 1.49
C GLU A 21 0.24 10.65 3.01
N GLU A 22 -0.61 9.88 3.69
CA GLU A 22 -0.73 9.94 5.14
C GLU A 22 0.54 9.49 5.86
N LEU A 23 1.17 8.39 5.42
CA LEU A 23 2.45 7.96 5.99
C LEU A 23 3.51 9.06 5.84
N ALA A 24 3.58 9.73 4.69
CA ALA A 24 4.52 10.82 4.45
C ALA A 24 4.23 12.08 5.28
N ARG A 25 2.95 12.36 5.59
CA ARG A 25 2.57 13.46 6.50
C ARG A 25 2.97 13.16 7.94
N GLN A 26 2.95 11.89 8.33
CA GLN A 26 3.32 11.42 9.66
C GLN A 26 4.75 10.85 9.70
N TRP A 27 5.68 11.45 8.95
CA TRP A 27 7.06 10.96 8.82
C TRP A 27 7.85 10.91 10.13
N GLN A 28 7.44 11.65 11.16
CA GLN A 28 8.01 11.60 12.51
C GLN A 28 7.58 10.35 13.29
N GLY A 29 6.69 9.56 12.70
CA GLY A 29 6.14 8.33 13.25
C GLY A 29 4.72 8.48 13.80
N TRP A 30 4.13 7.33 14.12
CA TRP A 30 2.83 7.15 14.75
C TRP A 30 2.90 5.97 15.73
N GLN A 31 1.88 5.82 16.57
CA GLN A 31 1.76 4.65 17.44
C GLN A 31 0.83 3.61 16.82
N GLY A 32 1.21 2.33 16.96
CA GLY A 32 0.44 1.21 16.42
C GLY A 32 0.57 1.04 14.92
N GLU A 33 -0.48 0.51 14.31
CA GLU A 33 -0.50 0.19 12.87
C GLU A 33 -1.36 1.19 12.11
N GLN A 34 -0.90 1.56 10.92
CA GLN A 34 -1.74 2.17 9.91
C GLN A 34 -2.02 1.16 8.81
N SER A 35 -3.26 1.08 8.36
CA SER A 35 -3.64 0.12 7.34
C SER A 35 -4.46 0.73 6.22
N TRP A 36 -4.34 0.10 5.07
CA TRP A 36 -5.21 0.28 3.92
C TRP A 36 -5.54 -1.11 3.37
N ALA A 37 -6.77 -1.29 2.88
CA ALA A 37 -7.16 -2.52 2.19
C ALA A 37 -8.16 -2.22 1.08
N ALA A 38 -8.09 -3.03 0.02
CA ALA A 38 -9.17 -3.13 -0.94
C ALA A 38 -10.45 -3.61 -0.22
N ILE A 39 -11.62 -3.15 -0.69
CA ILE A 39 -12.91 -3.44 -0.04
C ILE A 39 -13.16 -4.94 0.12
N GLU A 40 -12.72 -5.74 -0.83
CA GLU A 40 -12.95 -7.19 -0.84
C GLU A 40 -11.80 -7.97 -0.19
N GLY A 41 -10.80 -7.28 0.37
CA GLY A 41 -9.72 -7.84 1.18
C GLY A 41 -8.65 -8.61 0.40
N GLU A 42 -8.68 -8.56 -0.93
CA GLU A 42 -7.72 -9.24 -1.81
C GLU A 42 -6.33 -8.59 -1.83
N TYR A 43 -6.24 -7.35 -1.35
CA TYR A 43 -5.01 -6.58 -1.24
C TYR A 43 -5.04 -5.69 0.01
N SER A 44 -3.97 -5.75 0.81
CA SER A 44 -3.80 -4.89 1.96
C SER A 44 -2.37 -4.38 2.12
N LEU A 45 -2.28 -3.25 2.80
CA LEU A 45 -1.07 -2.57 3.22
C LEU A 45 -1.15 -2.33 4.72
N VAL A 46 -0.12 -2.72 5.45
CA VAL A 46 0.00 -2.43 6.89
C VAL A 46 1.37 -1.80 7.12
N ALA A 47 1.39 -0.63 7.75
CA ALA A 47 2.60 0.10 8.07
C ALA A 47 2.74 0.29 9.58
N THR A 48 3.92 -0.06 10.08
CA THR A 48 4.36 0.24 11.44
C THR A 48 5.65 1.04 11.39
N THR A 49 5.89 1.82 12.44
CA THR A 49 7.14 2.57 12.59
C THR A 49 7.77 2.27 13.94
N ASP A 50 9.09 2.36 14.02
CA ASP A 50 9.81 2.38 15.28
C ASP A 50 10.18 3.82 15.69
N ALA A 51 10.78 3.95 16.89
CA ALA A 51 11.23 5.24 17.41
C ALA A 51 12.49 5.80 16.72
N CYS A 52 13.14 5.01 15.86
CA CYS A 52 14.33 5.42 15.11
C CYS A 52 13.98 5.96 13.72
N GLY A 53 12.70 5.91 13.31
CA GLY A 53 12.25 6.36 11.99
C GLY A 53 12.36 5.28 10.90
N HIS A 54 12.52 4.01 11.29
CA HIS A 54 12.36 2.90 10.36
C HIS A 54 10.88 2.53 10.27
N LEU A 55 10.45 2.23 9.06
CA LEU A 55 9.08 1.86 8.75
C LEU A 55 9.06 0.47 8.14
N LEU A 56 8.21 -0.40 8.67
CA LEU A 56 7.95 -1.70 8.09
C LEU A 56 6.61 -1.63 7.35
N LEU A 57 6.65 -1.80 6.04
CA LEU A 57 5.45 -1.90 5.22
C LEU A 57 5.24 -3.36 4.82
N THR A 58 4.16 -3.97 5.32
CA THR A 58 3.70 -5.30 4.90
C THR A 58 2.65 -5.15 3.81
N VAL A 59 2.88 -5.84 2.71
CA VAL A 59 2.03 -5.88 1.52
C VAL A 59 1.50 -7.30 1.37
N SER A 60 0.19 -7.49 1.44
CA SER A 60 -0.41 -8.83 1.39
C SER A 60 -1.41 -8.92 0.22
N LEU A 61 -1.30 -9.99 -0.56
CA LEU A 61 -2.17 -10.33 -1.69
C LEU A 61 -2.82 -11.69 -1.46
N LEU A 62 -4.13 -11.76 -1.69
CA LEU A 62 -4.96 -12.93 -1.44
C LEU A 62 -5.79 -13.26 -2.68
N ALA A 63 -5.85 -14.53 -3.04
CA ALA A 63 -6.69 -15.00 -4.15
C ALA A 63 -8.18 -14.76 -3.84
N LYS A 64 -8.89 -14.09 -4.76
CA LYS A 64 -10.34 -13.85 -4.64
C LYS A 64 -11.13 -15.06 -5.14
N GLY A 65 -12.15 -15.51 -4.39
CA GLY A 65 -13.19 -16.43 -4.89
C GLY A 65 -12.99 -17.94 -4.65
N GLY A 66 -12.48 -18.38 -3.50
CA GLY A 66 -12.40 -19.78 -3.07
C GLY A 66 -11.40 -19.99 -1.92
N PHE A 67 -11.30 -21.20 -1.32
CA PHE A 67 -10.22 -21.55 -0.39
C PHE A 67 -8.87 -21.07 -0.97
N PRO A 68 -7.97 -20.45 -0.18
CA PRO A 68 -6.81 -19.79 -0.75
C PRO A 68 -5.93 -20.82 -1.47
N ALA A 69 -5.91 -20.77 -2.79
CA ALA A 69 -4.97 -21.56 -3.58
C ALA A 69 -3.56 -20.93 -3.54
N TRP A 70 -3.49 -19.62 -3.28
CA TRP A 70 -2.23 -18.89 -3.09
C TRP A 70 -2.45 -17.62 -2.25
N SER A 71 -1.38 -17.22 -1.56
CA SER A 71 -1.20 -15.91 -0.96
C SER A 71 0.22 -15.45 -1.23
N ALA A 72 0.44 -14.14 -1.23
CA ALA A 72 1.77 -13.55 -1.26
C ALA A 72 1.85 -12.44 -0.23
N GLU A 73 2.94 -12.42 0.53
CA GLU A 73 3.22 -11.38 1.50
C GLU A 73 4.68 -10.95 1.37
N VAL A 74 4.91 -9.64 1.42
CA VAL A 74 6.25 -9.07 1.48
C VAL A 74 6.28 -7.95 2.50
N SER A 75 7.30 -7.96 3.36
CA SER A 75 7.60 -6.86 4.26
C SER A 75 8.81 -6.09 3.75
N LEU A 76 8.66 -4.78 3.63
CA LEU A 76 9.66 -3.85 3.12
C LEU A 76 10.10 -2.94 4.24
N ALA A 77 11.40 -2.88 4.51
CA ALA A 77 11.98 -1.86 5.36
C ALA A 77 12.14 -0.57 4.55
N ILE A 78 11.55 0.51 5.05
CA ILE A 78 11.51 1.83 4.42
C ILE A 78 12.07 2.84 5.42
N GLU A 79 12.93 3.72 4.93
CA GLU A 79 13.43 4.84 5.72
C GLU A 79 12.45 6.01 5.69
N ALA A 80 12.27 6.72 6.81
CA ALA A 80 11.38 7.88 6.87
C ALA A 80 11.65 8.91 5.75
N GLY A 81 12.92 9.12 5.36
CA GLY A 81 13.30 10.02 4.28
C GLY A 81 12.84 9.59 2.88
N GLN A 82 12.37 8.36 2.70
CA GLN A 82 11.84 7.86 1.43
C GLN A 82 10.33 8.07 1.29
N LEU A 83 9.62 8.41 2.37
CA LEU A 83 8.15 8.46 2.38
C LEU A 83 7.58 9.51 1.44
N GLN A 84 8.21 10.68 1.33
CA GLN A 84 7.75 11.71 0.37
C GLN A 84 7.86 11.22 -1.08
N ALA A 85 8.95 10.56 -1.45
CA ALA A 85 9.13 10.01 -2.79
C ALA A 85 8.12 8.89 -3.08
N LEU A 86 7.86 8.02 -2.09
CA LEU A 86 6.84 6.97 -2.20
C LEU A 86 5.43 7.55 -2.35
N ALA A 87 5.09 8.59 -1.61
CA ALA A 87 3.80 9.26 -1.74
C ALA A 87 3.61 9.88 -3.13
N MET A 88 4.65 10.51 -3.69
CA MET A 88 4.61 11.05 -5.06
C MET A 88 4.45 9.95 -6.10
N ASN A 89 5.31 8.92 -6.06
CA ASN A 89 5.26 7.81 -7.00
C ASN A 89 3.94 7.02 -6.89
N GLY A 90 3.39 6.89 -5.68
CA GLY A 90 2.10 6.27 -5.44
C GLY A 90 0.95 7.02 -6.12
N LYS A 91 0.94 8.36 -6.06
CA LYS A 91 -0.05 9.16 -6.78
C LYS A 91 0.01 8.90 -8.27
N ASP A 92 1.19 8.92 -8.87
CA ASP A 92 1.36 8.68 -10.32
C ASP A 92 0.94 7.25 -10.72
N PHE A 93 1.19 6.27 -9.84
CA PHE A 93 0.87 4.86 -10.10
C PHE A 93 -0.63 4.55 -9.96
N PHE A 94 -1.27 5.03 -8.89
CA PHE A 94 -2.68 4.71 -8.60
C PHE A 94 -3.69 5.69 -9.21
N TYR A 95 -3.24 6.89 -9.59
CA TYR A 95 -4.00 7.86 -10.38
C TYR A 95 -3.31 8.11 -11.72
N PRO A 96 -3.23 7.13 -12.63
CA PRO A 96 -2.70 7.39 -13.96
C PRO A 96 -3.53 8.50 -14.61
N ALA A 97 -2.87 9.48 -15.22
CA ALA A 97 -3.53 10.53 -15.98
C ALA A 97 -4.53 9.88 -16.96
N PRO A 98 -5.73 10.47 -17.15
CA PRO A 98 -6.66 9.94 -18.13
C PRO A 98 -5.91 9.82 -19.46
N ALA A 99 -5.89 8.59 -20.01
CA ALA A 99 -5.37 8.37 -21.36
C ALA A 99 -6.06 9.41 -22.26
N GLY A 100 -5.26 10.25 -22.92
CA GLY A 100 -5.76 11.44 -23.62
C GLY A 100 -7.01 11.14 -24.44
N LEU A 101 -7.97 12.06 -24.37
CA LEU A 101 -9.17 12.09 -25.23
C LEU A 101 -8.79 12.07 -26.72
#